data_AF-A0A015LBZ3-F1
#
_entry.id   AF-A0A015LBZ3-F1
#
_cell.length_a   1.000
_cell.length_b   1.000
_cell.length_c   1.000
_cell.angle_alpha   90.00
_cell.angle_beta   90.00
_cell.angle_gamma   90.00
#
_symmetry.space_group_name_H-M   'P 1'
#
loop_
_entity.id
_entity.type
_entity.pdbx_description
1 polymer ?
#
loop_
_entity_poly.entity_id
_entity_poly.type
_entity_poly.pdbx_seq_one_letter_code
_entity_poly.pdbx_strand_id
1 'polypeptide(L)'
;MVVKNTHSHPPSPPHRTPNHLQQDLKSLIENSNDLLIDFISRRLISGPLIKAVFGDTVLADVHASMNNIGKLRNIIMREQKLLHPYGQGIMGVVHAFNQNESNLRDYIQRIIFMDDGHIMILCVFKLQAEHMSKFKYFMVDMSYKRVFGEIDELEFNAYDENNNSVVTFCRIYSNGSNAKAYQYMFTAFFEVYEDLTVEKPTFYYFNSENSEKKGWAAIIVDLDKGQAS
;
A
#
# COMPACT_ATOMS: atom_id res chain seq x y z
N MET A 1 -25.34 -58.07 2.95
CA MET A 1 -24.74 -58.36 1.62
C MET A 1 -23.99 -57.11 1.18
N VAL A 2 -22.66 -57.10 1.29
CA VAL A 2 -21.84 -55.96 0.86
C VAL A 2 -21.36 -56.27 -0.56
N VAL A 3 -21.90 -55.54 -1.55
CA VAL A 3 -21.46 -55.66 -2.94
C VAL A 3 -20.16 -54.86 -3.08
N LYS A 4 -19.02 -55.57 -3.16
CA LYS A 4 -17.75 -54.97 -3.57
C LYS A 4 -17.71 -54.93 -5.09
N ASN A 5 -18.09 -53.80 -5.68
CA ASN A 5 -17.86 -53.55 -7.10
C ASN A 5 -16.35 -53.47 -7.34
N THR A 6 -15.79 -54.46 -8.02
CA THR A 6 -14.45 -54.39 -8.61
C THR A 6 -14.54 -53.53 -9.86
N HIS A 7 -14.17 -52.26 -9.76
CA HIS A 7 -14.05 -51.38 -10.92
C HIS A 7 -12.77 -51.73 -11.71
N SER A 8 -12.90 -51.97 -13.02
CA SER A 8 -11.83 -52.37 -13.95
C SER A 8 -11.26 -51.21 -14.77
N HIS A 9 -11.57 -49.97 -14.40
CA HIS A 9 -10.95 -48.77 -14.98
C HIS A 9 -9.84 -48.28 -14.03
N PRO A 10 -8.72 -47.74 -14.55
CA PRO A 10 -7.76 -47.05 -13.70
C PRO A 10 -8.46 -45.99 -12.84
N PRO A 11 -8.08 -45.87 -11.55
CA PRO A 11 -8.69 -44.89 -10.66
C PRO A 11 -8.63 -43.49 -11.30
N SER A 12 -9.70 -42.72 -11.17
CA SER A 12 -9.73 -41.35 -11.67
C SER A 12 -8.52 -40.57 -11.13
N PRO A 13 -7.91 -39.67 -11.92
CA PRO A 13 -6.78 -38.89 -11.47
C PRO A 13 -7.05 -38.26 -10.10
N PRO A 14 -6.07 -38.26 -9.18
CA PRO A 14 -6.28 -37.78 -7.83
C PRO A 14 -6.73 -36.31 -7.84
N HIS A 15 -8.01 -36.08 -7.51
CA HIS A 15 -8.63 -34.75 -7.51
C HIS A 15 -8.38 -33.98 -6.19
N ARG A 16 -8.06 -34.70 -5.11
CA ARG A 16 -7.69 -34.11 -3.82
C ARG A 16 -6.20 -33.79 -3.81
N THR A 17 -5.88 -32.57 -3.35
CA THR A 17 -4.49 -32.15 -3.18
C THR A 17 -3.97 -32.84 -1.91
N PRO A 18 -2.85 -33.59 -1.97
CA PRO A 18 -2.20 -34.17 -0.80
C PRO A 18 -1.93 -33.13 0.31
N ASN A 19 -1.98 -33.55 1.57
CA ASN A 19 -1.82 -32.64 2.71
C ASN A 19 -0.42 -32.02 2.81
N HIS A 20 0.64 -32.78 2.52
CA HIS A 20 2.01 -32.26 2.54
C HIS A 20 2.16 -31.10 1.54
N LEU A 21 1.63 -31.25 0.33
CA LEU A 21 1.62 -30.19 -0.67
C LEU A 21 0.80 -28.95 -0.25
N GLN A 22 -0.27 -29.13 0.53
CA GLN A 22 -1.00 -27.99 1.10
C GLN A 22 -0.18 -27.27 2.17
N GLN A 23 0.60 -28.01 2.96
CA GLN A 23 1.51 -27.45 3.95
C GLN A 23 2.67 -26.69 3.29
N ASP A 24 3.27 -27.25 2.25
CA ASP A 24 4.35 -26.59 1.49
C ASP A 24 3.85 -25.27 0.86
N LEU A 25 2.63 -25.27 0.30
CA LEU A 25 2.01 -24.06 -0.23
C LEU A 25 1.74 -23.03 0.88
N LYS A 26 1.28 -23.48 2.05
CA LYS A 26 1.04 -22.61 3.20
C LYS A 26 2.34 -21.97 3.69
N SER A 27 3.40 -22.74 3.88
CA SER A 27 4.70 -22.22 4.30
C SER A 27 5.27 -21.24 3.28
N LEU A 28 5.04 -21.46 1.99
CA LEU A 28 5.44 -20.49 0.97
C LEU A 28 4.64 -19.18 1.07
N ILE A 29 3.33 -19.23 1.36
CA ILE A 29 2.51 -18.03 1.58
C ILE A 29 2.98 -17.27 2.81
N GLU A 30 3.27 -17.97 3.91
CA GLU A 30 3.79 -17.38 5.16
C GLU A 30 5.19 -16.76 4.97
N ASN A 31 6.06 -17.37 4.15
CA ASN A 31 7.40 -16.85 3.89
C ASN A 31 7.45 -15.77 2.80
N SER A 32 6.39 -15.60 2.01
CA SER A 32 6.28 -14.55 0.99
C SER A 32 5.73 -13.27 1.61
N ASN A 33 6.45 -12.75 2.60
CA ASN A 33 5.99 -11.78 3.58
C ASN A 33 5.54 -10.38 3.10
N ASP A 34 5.51 -10.07 1.80
CA ASP A 34 5.24 -8.70 1.33
C ASP A 34 4.37 -8.63 0.07
N LEU A 35 3.71 -9.73 -0.31
CA LEU A 35 3.09 -9.84 -1.62
C LEU A 35 1.56 -9.80 -1.56
N LEU A 36 0.96 -8.85 -2.28
CA LEU A 36 -0.50 -8.75 -2.46
C LEU A 36 -1.09 -10.09 -2.92
N ILE A 37 -2.31 -10.40 -2.46
CA ILE A 37 -3.06 -11.64 -2.76
C ILE A 37 -3.09 -11.95 -4.28
N ASP A 38 -3.28 -10.92 -5.10
CA ASP A 38 -3.35 -11.05 -6.57
C ASP A 38 -1.97 -11.25 -7.23
N PHE A 39 -0.90 -10.84 -6.56
CA PHE A 39 0.47 -11.03 -7.01
C PHE A 39 0.98 -12.42 -6.66
N ILE A 40 0.65 -12.94 -5.46
CA ILE A 40 0.92 -14.31 -5.05
C ILE A 40 0.23 -15.30 -5.99
N SER A 41 -1.05 -15.10 -6.28
CA SER A 41 -1.80 -16.02 -7.17
C SER A 41 -1.21 -16.09 -8.57
N ARG A 42 -0.78 -14.95 -9.15
CA ARG A 42 -0.17 -14.92 -10.50
C ARG A 42 1.26 -15.45 -10.52
N ARG A 43 2.10 -15.09 -9.54
CA ARG A 43 3.49 -15.58 -9.45
C ARG A 43 3.59 -17.04 -9.06
N LEU A 44 2.62 -17.55 -8.30
CA LEU A 44 2.55 -18.98 -8.02
C LEU A 44 2.31 -19.79 -9.28
N ILE A 45 1.60 -19.27 -10.28
CA ILE A 45 1.24 -20.04 -11.49
C ILE A 45 2.42 -20.15 -12.49
N SER A 46 3.40 -19.24 -12.45
CA SER A 46 4.48 -19.20 -13.45
C SER A 46 5.87 -18.79 -12.93
N GLY A 47 6.08 -18.79 -11.61
CA GLY A 47 7.26 -18.18 -11.00
C GLY A 47 8.39 -19.14 -10.60
N PRO A 48 9.63 -18.63 -10.42
CA PRO A 48 10.77 -19.36 -9.84
C PRO A 48 10.51 -19.97 -8.45
N LEU A 49 9.49 -19.45 -7.75
CA LEU A 49 9.02 -19.89 -6.45
C LEU A 49 8.47 -21.33 -6.46
N ILE A 50 7.83 -21.77 -7.54
CA ILE A 50 7.36 -23.17 -7.67
C ILE A 50 8.57 -24.10 -7.65
N LYS A 51 9.59 -23.77 -8.45
CA LYS A 51 10.82 -24.58 -8.54
C LYS A 51 11.57 -24.62 -7.22
N ALA A 52 11.58 -23.51 -6.46
CA ALA A 52 12.25 -23.45 -5.18
C ALA A 52 11.59 -24.33 -4.11
N VAL A 53 10.26 -24.46 -4.13
CA VAL A 53 9.51 -25.19 -3.09
C VAL A 53 9.12 -26.61 -3.49
N PHE A 54 8.75 -26.82 -4.75
CA PHE A 54 8.29 -28.11 -5.24
C PHE A 54 9.31 -28.82 -6.15
N GLY A 55 10.44 -28.17 -6.48
CA GLY A 55 11.47 -28.73 -7.37
C GLY A 55 11.17 -28.64 -8.86
N ASP A 56 9.90 -28.43 -9.23
CA ASP A 56 9.43 -28.41 -10.61
C ASP A 56 9.15 -26.99 -11.14
N THR A 57 9.25 -26.82 -12.46
CA THR A 57 9.00 -25.53 -13.12
C THR A 57 7.52 -25.22 -13.33
N VAL A 58 6.64 -26.22 -13.27
CA VAL A 58 5.21 -26.09 -13.55
C VAL A 58 4.39 -26.82 -12.48
N LEU A 59 3.39 -26.14 -11.91
CA LEU A 59 2.49 -26.71 -10.88
C LEU A 59 1.75 -27.98 -11.33
N ALA A 60 1.46 -28.10 -12.63
CA ALA A 60 0.81 -29.28 -13.20
C ALA A 60 1.67 -30.55 -13.08
N ASP A 61 3.00 -30.39 -13.10
CA ASP A 61 3.96 -31.49 -12.98
C ASP A 61 4.08 -31.97 -11.52
N VAL A 62 3.82 -31.09 -10.54
CA VAL A 62 3.80 -31.42 -9.11
C VAL A 62 2.62 -32.32 -8.76
N HIS A 63 1.39 -31.97 -9.20
CA HIS A 63 0.20 -32.80 -9.03
C HIS A 63 -0.97 -32.34 -9.92
N ALA A 64 -1.76 -33.27 -10.46
CA ALA A 64 -2.90 -32.94 -11.34
C ALA A 64 -3.91 -31.97 -10.69
N SER A 65 -4.13 -32.05 -9.38
CA SER A 65 -5.03 -31.14 -8.66
C SER A 65 -4.49 -29.72 -8.46
N MET A 66 -3.19 -29.48 -8.73
CA MET A 66 -2.54 -28.17 -8.68
C MET A 66 -2.65 -27.40 -10.00
N ASN A 67 -3.04 -28.06 -11.09
CA ASN A 67 -3.37 -27.38 -12.34
C ASN A 67 -4.73 -26.63 -12.27
N ASN A 68 -5.46 -26.75 -11.15
CA ASN A 68 -6.70 -26.03 -10.92
C ASN A 68 -6.42 -24.67 -10.25
N ILE A 69 -6.24 -23.64 -11.08
CA ILE A 69 -5.98 -22.25 -10.68
C ILE A 69 -7.04 -21.74 -9.70
N GLY A 70 -8.32 -22.06 -9.91
CA GLY A 70 -9.40 -21.64 -9.02
C GLY A 70 -9.27 -22.22 -7.61
N LYS A 71 -8.88 -23.50 -7.51
CA LYS A 71 -8.65 -24.18 -6.24
C LYS A 71 -7.42 -23.64 -5.52
N LEU A 72 -6.33 -23.36 -6.24
CA LEU A 72 -5.15 -22.70 -5.68
C LEU A 72 -5.49 -21.31 -5.16
N ARG A 73 -6.20 -20.51 -5.95
CA ARG A 73 -6.67 -19.17 -5.53
C ARG A 73 -7.47 -19.24 -4.24
N ASN A 74 -8.38 -20.21 -4.10
CA ASN A 74 -9.17 -20.38 -2.88
C ASN A 74 -8.31 -20.71 -1.65
N ILE A 75 -7.28 -21.55 -1.80
CA ILE A 75 -6.35 -21.88 -0.72
C ILE A 75 -5.54 -20.64 -0.32
N ILE A 76 -4.97 -19.92 -1.30
CA ILE A 76 -4.22 -18.69 -1.06
C ILE A 76 -5.08 -17.65 -0.36
N MET A 77 -6.30 -17.41 -0.86
CA MET A 77 -7.23 -16.46 -0.25
C MET A 77 -7.61 -16.83 1.18
N ARG A 78 -7.74 -18.13 1.48
CA ARG A 78 -8.04 -18.61 2.83
C ARG A 78 -6.87 -18.35 3.79
N GLU A 79 -5.66 -18.73 3.43
CA GLU A 79 -4.48 -18.53 4.28
C GLU A 79 -4.19 -17.04 4.47
N GLN A 80 -4.32 -16.23 3.41
CA GLN A 80 -4.16 -14.78 3.48
C GLN A 80 -5.18 -14.10 4.41
N LYS A 81 -6.44 -14.58 4.44
CA LYS A 81 -7.44 -14.10 5.41
C LYS A 81 -7.10 -14.48 6.85
N LEU A 82 -6.39 -15.58 7.07
CA LEU A 82 -5.93 -15.98 8.41
C LEU A 82 -4.74 -15.13 8.86
N LEU A 83 -3.81 -14.82 7.94
CA LEU A 83 -2.65 -13.97 8.22
C LEU A 83 -3.03 -12.50 8.40
N HIS A 84 -4.01 -12.01 7.63
CA HIS A 84 -4.49 -10.64 7.68
C HIS A 84 -5.99 -10.63 8.04
N PRO A 85 -6.36 -10.83 9.32
CA PRO A 85 -7.75 -10.92 9.75
C PRO A 85 -8.55 -9.62 9.47
N TYR A 86 -7.86 -8.47 9.40
CA TYR A 86 -8.43 -7.18 9.06
C TYR A 86 -8.27 -6.80 7.57
N GLY A 87 -7.78 -7.73 6.76
CA GLY A 87 -7.45 -7.53 5.35
C GLY A 87 -6.17 -6.71 5.14
N GLN A 88 -5.88 -6.42 3.87
CA GLN A 88 -4.73 -5.62 3.43
C GLN A 88 -5.13 -4.24 2.88
N GLY A 89 -6.41 -3.86 3.06
CA GLY A 89 -6.91 -2.53 2.71
C GLY A 89 -6.80 -1.55 3.88
N ILE A 90 -7.58 -0.47 3.84
CA ILE A 90 -7.58 0.61 4.84
C ILE A 90 -7.76 0.07 6.27
N MET A 91 -8.66 -0.90 6.48
CA MET A 91 -8.88 -1.48 7.81
C MET A 91 -7.66 -2.26 8.32
N GLY A 92 -6.89 -2.88 7.43
CA GLY A 92 -5.60 -3.49 7.77
C GLY A 92 -4.59 -2.44 8.24
N VAL A 93 -4.51 -1.31 7.54
CA VAL A 93 -3.64 -0.18 7.92
C VAL A 93 -4.02 0.39 9.29
N VAL A 94 -5.32 0.60 9.54
CA VAL A 94 -5.81 1.08 10.85
C VAL A 94 -5.43 0.11 11.97
N HIS A 95 -5.58 -1.19 11.74
CA HIS A 95 -5.18 -2.19 12.71
C HIS A 95 -3.68 -2.13 13.00
N ALA A 96 -2.83 -2.16 11.96
CA ALA A 96 -1.38 -2.10 12.08
C ALA A 96 -0.91 -0.82 12.81
N PHE A 97 -1.54 0.33 12.50
CA PHE A 97 -1.29 1.60 13.18
C PHE A 97 -1.63 1.55 14.68
N ASN A 98 -2.79 0.98 15.03
CA ASN A 98 -3.22 0.85 16.42
C ASN A 98 -2.27 -0.06 17.23
N GLN A 99 -1.81 -1.13 16.61
CA GLN A 99 -0.81 -2.05 17.17
C GLN A 99 0.62 -1.48 17.15
N ASN A 100 0.83 -0.32 16.51
CA ASN A 100 2.13 0.30 16.25
C ASN A 100 3.14 -0.67 15.58
N GLU A 101 2.65 -1.48 14.65
CA GLU A 101 3.50 -2.37 13.86
C GLU A 101 4.57 -1.54 13.14
N SER A 102 5.82 -2.02 13.14
CA SER A 102 6.95 -1.38 12.45
C SER A 102 7.14 0.12 12.76
N ASN A 103 6.72 0.58 13.95
CA ASN A 103 6.73 1.99 14.35
C ASN A 103 5.93 2.91 13.41
N LEU A 104 4.81 2.41 12.88
CA LEU A 104 3.94 3.18 11.99
C LEU A 104 3.48 4.52 12.58
N ARG A 105 3.42 4.68 13.90
CA ARG A 105 3.07 5.96 14.55
C ARG A 105 4.10 7.06 14.32
N ASP A 106 5.35 6.73 13.99
CA ASP A 106 6.36 7.72 13.64
C ASP A 106 6.15 8.28 12.23
N TYR A 107 5.42 7.55 11.39
CA TYR A 107 5.19 7.89 9.98
C TYR A 107 3.77 8.37 9.70
N ILE A 108 2.75 7.61 10.12
CA ILE A 108 1.34 7.96 9.96
C ILE A 108 0.98 8.96 11.04
N GLN A 109 0.79 10.22 10.65
CA GLN A 109 0.47 11.30 11.58
C GLN A 109 -1.04 11.50 11.75
N ARG A 110 -1.83 11.12 10.75
CA ARG A 110 -3.28 11.28 10.82
C ARG A 110 -4.02 10.26 9.97
N ILE A 111 -5.11 9.70 10.52
CA ILE A 111 -6.10 8.89 9.80
C ILE A 111 -7.47 9.54 10.05
N ILE A 112 -8.17 9.93 8.99
CA ILE A 112 -9.48 10.59 9.08
C ILE A 112 -10.49 9.80 8.24
N PHE A 113 -11.64 9.53 8.85
CA PHE A 113 -12.85 9.06 8.19
C PHE A 113 -13.88 10.19 8.27
N MET A 114 -14.28 10.72 7.12
CA MET A 114 -15.29 11.77 7.00
C MET A 114 -16.69 11.15 6.82
N ASP A 115 -17.73 11.90 7.19
CA ASP A 115 -19.12 11.43 7.17
C ASP A 115 -19.64 11.09 5.76
N ASP A 116 -19.06 11.70 4.73
CA ASP A 116 -19.37 11.45 3.32
C ASP A 116 -18.63 10.23 2.73
N GLY A 117 -17.91 9.48 3.56
CA GLY A 117 -17.13 8.31 3.16
C GLY A 117 -15.75 8.66 2.62
N HIS A 118 -15.34 9.94 2.65
CA HIS A 118 -13.96 10.31 2.34
C HIS A 118 -13.00 9.81 3.42
N ILE A 119 -11.88 9.23 2.98
CA ILE A 119 -10.84 8.71 3.85
C ILE A 119 -9.55 9.41 3.49
N MET A 120 -8.78 9.79 4.51
CA MET A 120 -7.47 10.40 4.33
C MET A 120 -6.48 9.80 5.33
N ILE A 121 -5.32 9.36 4.83
CA ILE A 121 -4.18 8.93 5.64
C ILE A 121 -3.00 9.84 5.29
N LEU A 122 -2.52 10.59 6.28
CA LEU A 122 -1.39 11.50 6.12
C LEU A 122 -0.14 10.90 6.74
N CYS A 123 0.91 10.78 5.93
CA CYS A 123 2.17 10.16 6.29
C CYS A 123 3.34 11.12 6.10
N VAL A 124 4.06 11.41 7.19
CA VAL A 124 5.28 12.22 7.21
C VAL A 124 6.08 11.89 8.46
N PHE A 125 7.39 11.69 8.31
CA PHE A 125 8.30 11.62 9.45
C PHE A 125 8.63 13.03 9.96
N LYS A 126 8.84 13.17 11.27
CA LYS A 126 9.31 14.43 11.87
C LYS A 126 10.53 15.01 11.15
N LEU A 127 11.53 14.18 10.87
CA LEU A 127 12.75 14.60 10.18
C LEU A 127 12.47 15.11 8.75
N GLN A 128 11.48 14.54 8.05
CA GLN A 128 11.07 15.03 6.74
C GLN A 128 10.40 16.41 6.83
N ALA A 129 9.52 16.62 7.81
CA ALA A 129 8.89 17.92 8.06
C ALA A 129 9.93 18.99 8.39
N GLU A 130 10.86 18.69 9.29
CA GLU A 130 11.98 19.59 9.62
C GLU A 130 12.86 19.87 8.39
N HIS A 131 13.15 18.86 7.58
CA HIS A 131 13.95 19.02 6.36
C HIS A 131 13.27 19.90 5.31
N MET A 132 11.95 19.80 5.18
CA MET A 132 11.14 20.55 4.22
C MET A 132 11.24 22.07 4.40
N SER A 133 11.50 22.54 5.63
CA SER A 133 11.71 23.96 5.95
C SER A 133 12.92 24.58 5.22
N LYS A 134 13.87 23.76 4.76
CA LYS A 134 15.09 24.20 4.07
C LYS A 134 14.86 24.48 2.58
N PHE A 135 13.73 24.02 2.04
CA PHE A 135 13.42 24.17 0.62
C PHE A 135 12.61 25.44 0.39
N LYS A 136 12.93 26.17 -0.69
CA LYS A 136 12.17 27.37 -1.07
C LYS A 136 10.84 27.04 -1.76
N TYR A 137 10.74 25.87 -2.36
CA TYR A 137 9.55 25.42 -3.05
C TYR A 137 9.43 23.91 -2.91
N PHE A 138 8.21 23.43 -3.03
CA PHE A 138 7.90 22.02 -3.18
C PHE A 138 6.78 21.86 -4.19
N MET A 139 6.72 20.67 -4.77
CA MET A 139 5.77 20.26 -5.77
C MET A 139 4.82 19.23 -5.16
N VAL A 140 3.53 19.39 -5.39
CA VAL A 140 2.51 18.41 -5.04
C VAL A 140 2.15 17.69 -6.33
N ASP A 141 2.63 16.46 -6.45
CA ASP A 141 2.32 15.58 -7.57
C ASP A 141 1.12 14.71 -7.21
N MET A 142 0.18 14.67 -8.14
CA MET A 142 -1.07 13.92 -8.02
C MET A 142 -1.09 12.79 -9.04
N SER A 143 0.04 12.12 -9.20
CA SER A 143 0.22 11.01 -10.10
C SER A 143 -0.71 9.85 -9.72
N TYR A 144 -1.89 9.90 -10.33
CA TYR A 144 -2.92 8.87 -10.25
C TYR A 144 -2.30 7.50 -10.54
N LYS A 145 -2.50 6.58 -9.58
CA LYS A 145 -2.25 5.12 -9.64
C LYS A 145 -0.83 4.65 -9.28
N ARG A 146 -0.57 4.56 -7.98
CA ARG A 146 0.32 3.52 -7.43
C ARG A 146 -0.35 2.59 -6.41
N VAL A 147 -1.47 3.00 -5.83
CA VAL A 147 -2.27 2.12 -4.97
C VAL A 147 -3.35 1.43 -5.81
N PHE A 148 -3.45 0.11 -5.70
CA PHE A 148 -4.50 -0.66 -6.37
C PHE A 148 -5.84 -0.39 -5.67
N GLY A 149 -6.78 0.29 -6.33
CA GLY A 149 -8.14 0.50 -5.80
C GLY A 149 -8.69 1.90 -6.04
N GLU A 150 -9.57 2.34 -5.12
CA GLU A 150 -10.27 3.64 -5.14
C GLU A 150 -9.54 4.74 -4.34
N ILE A 151 -8.26 4.53 -4.03
CA ILE A 151 -7.43 5.46 -3.25
C ILE A 151 -6.32 5.98 -4.17
N ASP A 152 -6.18 7.30 -4.16
CA ASP A 152 -5.10 8.03 -4.83
C ASP A 152 -4.02 8.43 -3.83
N GLU A 153 -2.81 8.62 -4.34
CA GLU A 153 -1.64 9.06 -3.59
C GLU A 153 -1.26 10.47 -4.04
N LEU A 154 -1.11 11.37 -3.07
CA LEU A 154 -0.53 12.70 -3.27
C LEU A 154 0.86 12.73 -2.66
N GLU A 155 1.86 13.11 -3.43
CA GLU A 155 3.24 13.24 -2.97
C GLU A 155 3.68 14.69 -2.90
N PHE A 156 4.28 15.07 -1.76
CA PHE A 156 4.88 16.38 -1.55
C PHE A 156 6.39 16.21 -1.75
N ASN A 157 6.90 16.69 -2.87
CA ASN A 157 8.23 16.42 -3.37
C ASN A 157 9.02 17.73 -3.56
N ALA A 158 10.34 17.71 -3.41
CA ALA A 158 11.19 18.78 -3.95
C ALA A 158 12.47 18.20 -4.55
N TYR A 159 13.05 18.92 -5.49
CA TYR A 159 14.35 18.59 -6.03
C TYR A 159 15.44 19.11 -5.09
N ASP A 160 16.27 18.20 -4.56
CA ASP A 160 17.46 18.52 -3.79
C ASP A 160 18.65 18.65 -4.73
N GLU A 161 19.04 19.91 -4.99
CA GLU A 161 20.15 20.26 -5.85
C GLU A 161 21.49 19.71 -5.34
N ASN A 162 21.66 19.56 -4.02
CA ASN A 162 22.93 19.06 -3.46
C ASN A 162 23.14 17.58 -3.80
N ASN A 163 22.04 16.82 -3.81
CA ASN A 163 22.05 15.38 -4.00
C ASN A 163 21.61 14.97 -5.43
N ASN A 164 21.26 15.93 -6.28
CA ASN A 164 20.70 15.71 -7.62
C ASN A 164 19.56 14.68 -7.64
N SER A 165 18.63 14.79 -6.70
CA SER A 165 17.55 13.81 -6.53
C SER A 165 16.26 14.46 -6.06
N VAL A 166 15.13 13.78 -6.31
CA VAL A 166 13.83 14.20 -5.78
C VAL A 166 13.66 13.59 -4.38
N VAL A 167 13.33 14.43 -3.41
CA VAL A 167 13.03 14.02 -2.04
C VAL A 167 11.53 14.14 -1.81
N THR A 168 10.90 13.07 -1.33
CA THR A 168 9.52 13.09 -0.85
C THR A 168 9.47 13.38 0.64
N PHE A 169 8.70 14.40 1.02
CA PHE A 169 8.51 14.79 2.42
C PHE A 169 7.24 14.18 3.02
N CYS A 170 6.13 14.25 2.30
CA CYS A 170 4.82 13.84 2.79
C CYS A 170 4.10 13.04 1.71
N ARG A 171 3.30 12.05 2.16
CA ARG A 171 2.38 11.29 1.33
C ARG A 171 0.99 11.36 1.94
N ILE A 172 -0.02 11.61 1.11
CA ILE A 172 -1.42 11.55 1.51
C ILE A 172 -2.13 10.53 0.65
N TYR A 173 -2.74 9.54 1.29
CA TYR A 173 -3.60 8.56 0.63
C TYR A 173 -5.06 8.96 0.84
N SER A 174 -5.80 9.17 -0.23
CA SER A 174 -7.20 9.62 -0.15
C SER A 174 -8.05 9.13 -1.32
N ASN A 175 -9.35 8.95 -1.08
CA ASN A 175 -10.35 8.67 -2.14
C ASN A 175 -11.12 9.93 -2.58
N GLY A 176 -10.73 11.12 -2.08
CA GLY A 176 -11.37 12.39 -2.42
C GLY A 176 -10.60 13.16 -3.49
N SER A 177 -11.28 13.50 -4.59
CA SER A 177 -10.67 14.17 -5.76
C SER A 177 -11.30 15.52 -6.10
N ASN A 178 -12.08 16.11 -5.18
CA ASN A 178 -12.76 17.40 -5.36
C ASN A 178 -12.06 18.52 -4.56
N ALA A 179 -12.37 19.78 -4.86
CA ALA A 179 -11.75 20.94 -4.21
C ALA A 179 -11.85 20.92 -2.67
N LYS A 180 -12.96 20.44 -2.11
CA LYS A 180 -13.15 20.33 -0.66
C LYS A 180 -12.22 19.28 -0.05
N ALA A 181 -12.03 18.15 -0.72
CA ALA A 181 -11.08 17.13 -0.31
C ALA A 181 -9.64 17.68 -0.29
N TYR A 182 -9.23 18.40 -1.34
CA TYR A 182 -7.89 19.03 -1.36
C TYR A 182 -7.72 20.07 -0.26
N GLN A 183 -8.72 20.91 -0.02
CA GLN A 183 -8.69 21.87 1.09
C GLN A 183 -8.39 21.15 2.41
N TYR A 184 -9.10 20.07 2.72
CA TYR A 184 -8.86 19.29 3.93
C TYR A 184 -7.46 18.67 3.97
N MET A 185 -6.97 18.13 2.85
CA MET A 185 -5.61 17.56 2.78
C MET A 185 -4.54 18.59 3.10
N PHE A 186 -4.63 19.78 2.50
CA PHE A 186 -3.68 20.87 2.76
C PHE A 186 -3.80 21.41 4.19
N THR A 187 -5.02 21.59 4.71
CA THR A 187 -5.22 22.00 6.11
C THR A 187 -4.58 21.00 7.08
N ALA A 188 -4.87 19.70 6.91
CA ALA A 188 -4.31 18.67 7.76
C ALA A 188 -2.79 18.59 7.65
N PHE A 189 -2.23 18.77 6.46
CA PHE A 189 -0.78 18.83 6.25
C PHE A 189 -0.14 19.97 7.03
N PHE A 190 -0.68 21.19 6.93
CA PHE A 190 -0.11 22.35 7.63
C PHE A 190 -0.21 22.23 9.15
N GLU A 191 -1.32 21.69 9.67
CA GLU A 191 -1.47 21.39 11.09
C GLU A 191 -0.45 20.35 11.56
N VAL A 192 -0.31 19.23 10.84
CA VAL A 192 0.68 18.19 11.18
C VAL A 192 2.10 18.73 11.09
N TYR A 193 2.40 19.57 10.10
CA TYR A 193 3.71 20.22 9.99
C TYR A 193 4.01 21.08 11.22
N GLU A 194 3.06 21.91 11.66
CA GLU A 194 3.19 22.74 12.86
C GLU A 194 3.36 21.87 14.11
N ASP A 195 2.56 20.81 14.24
CA ASP A 195 2.65 19.86 15.37
C ASP A 195 4.03 19.19 15.46
N LEU A 196 4.60 18.79 14.32
CA LEU A 196 5.87 18.07 14.26
C LEU A 196 7.09 18.98 14.45
N THR A 197 7.05 20.18 13.87
CA THR A 197 8.20 21.10 13.84
C THR A 197 8.14 22.16 14.94
N VAL A 198 6.97 22.39 15.53
CA VAL A 198 6.69 23.51 16.45
C VAL A 198 6.88 24.88 15.77
N GLU A 199 6.98 24.91 14.44
CA GLU A 199 7.07 26.11 13.62
C GLU A 199 5.82 26.26 12.75
N LYS A 200 5.29 27.48 12.71
CA LYS A 200 4.19 27.78 11.78
C LYS A 200 4.66 27.70 10.33
N PRO A 201 3.86 27.11 9.43
CA PRO A 201 3.99 27.32 8.00
C PRO A 201 4.13 28.80 7.67
N THR A 202 5.24 29.16 7.03
CA THR A 202 5.52 30.55 6.64
C THR A 202 5.69 30.65 5.14
N PHE A 203 5.27 31.79 4.58
CA PHE A 203 5.34 32.06 3.16
C PHE A 203 6.12 33.35 2.91
N TYR A 204 7.11 33.24 2.03
CA TYR A 204 8.11 34.29 1.78
C TYR A 204 7.47 35.65 1.40
N TYR A 205 6.36 35.62 0.67
CA TYR A 205 5.70 36.82 0.15
C TYR A 205 4.65 37.43 1.08
N PHE A 206 4.21 36.71 2.11
CA PHE A 206 3.18 37.18 3.06
C PHE A 206 3.76 37.67 4.38
N ASN A 207 4.99 37.27 4.71
CA ASN A 207 5.66 37.72 5.93
C ASN A 207 6.40 39.05 5.69
N SER A 208 5.69 40.17 5.78
CA SER A 208 6.23 41.53 5.62
C SER A 208 6.83 42.14 6.89
N GLU A 209 6.63 41.53 8.06
CA GLU A 209 6.94 42.14 9.36
C GLU A 209 8.33 41.79 9.93
N ASN A 210 9.03 40.77 9.40
CA ASN A 210 10.37 40.41 9.84
C ASN A 210 11.42 40.80 8.79
N SER A 211 12.52 41.41 9.25
CA SER A 211 13.68 41.79 8.44
C SER A 211 14.33 40.63 7.68
N GLU A 212 13.99 39.38 8.04
CA GLU A 212 14.35 38.17 7.30
C GLU A 212 13.09 37.54 6.68
N LYS A 213 12.96 37.66 5.35
CA LYS A 213 11.94 36.95 4.59
C LYS A 213 12.21 35.44 4.67
N LYS A 214 11.48 34.72 5.53
CA LYS A 214 11.56 33.26 5.74
C LYS A 214 10.27 32.58 5.25
N GLY A 215 10.40 31.34 4.79
CA GLY A 215 9.28 30.46 4.43
C GLY A 215 9.31 29.99 2.97
N TRP A 216 8.30 29.21 2.60
CA TRP A 216 8.13 28.73 1.23
C TRP A 216 7.77 29.89 0.30
N ALA A 217 8.47 29.99 -0.83
CA ALA A 217 8.19 30.97 -1.87
C ALA A 217 7.09 30.48 -2.82
N ALA A 218 7.00 29.18 -3.08
CA ALA A 218 5.99 28.62 -3.97
C ALA A 218 5.61 27.19 -3.59
N ILE A 219 4.34 26.85 -3.83
CA ILE A 219 3.83 25.48 -3.89
C ILE A 219 3.41 25.26 -5.34
N ILE A 220 4.03 24.31 -6.01
CA ILE A 220 3.74 23.97 -7.40
C ILE A 220 2.81 22.78 -7.37
N VAL A 221 1.63 22.85 -7.97
CA VAL A 221 0.67 21.74 -7.98
C VAL A 221 0.44 21.33 -9.42
N ASP A 222 0.67 20.06 -9.72
CA ASP A 222 0.32 19.47 -11.01
C ASP A 222 -1.09 18.87 -10.92
N LEU A 223 -2.09 19.65 -11.34
CA LEU A 223 -3.50 19.27 -11.32
C LEU A 223 -3.95 18.83 -12.72
N ASP A 224 -4.59 17.66 -12.81
CA ASP A 224 -5.22 17.22 -14.06
C ASP A 224 -6.63 17.84 -14.19
N LYS A 225 -7.15 17.91 -15.43
CA LYS A 225 -8.33 18.71 -15.83
C LYS A 225 -9.63 18.45 -15.04
N GLY A 226 -9.76 17.31 -14.35
CA GLY A 226 -10.92 17.00 -13.51
C GLY A 226 -11.00 17.78 -12.19
N GLN A 227 -9.99 18.60 -11.87
CA GLN A 227 -9.82 19.24 -10.55
C GLN A 227 -9.95 20.76 -10.57
N ALA A 228 -10.20 21.34 -11.76
CA ALA A 228 -10.40 22.78 -11.95
C ALA A 228 -11.89 23.19 -11.93
N SER A 229 -12.80 22.28 -11.58
CA SER A 229 -14.26 22.46 -11.58
C SER A 229 -14.87 22.44 -10.19
#